data_AF-A0A1G8FUN3-F1
#
_entry.id   AF-A0A1G8FUN3-F1
#
_cell.length_a   1.000
_cell.length_b   1.000
_cell.length_c   1.000
_cell.angle_alpha   90.00
_cell.angle_beta   90.00
_cell.angle_gamma   90.00
#
_symmetry.space_group_name_H-M   'P 1'
#
loop_
_entity.id
_entity.type
_entity.pdbx_description
1 polymer ?
#
loop_
_entity_poly.entity_id
_entity_poly.type
_entity_poly.pdbx_seq_one_letter_code
_entity_poly.pdbx_strand_id
1 'polypeptide(L)'
;MMEYNFDDEYALDTQFDVKNKRLKIKFGAYYYQDKTYEKECCLIISDWLEAKYKLCRSSNDFKCLSDDLEAILLVLDVKRVDEYTVFVVMTEDDRYLDFYFLEPCLEVEVF
;
A
#
# COMPACT_ATOMS: atom_id res chain seq x y z
N MET A 1 -4.60 11.47 7.70
CA MET A 1 -3.32 10.79 8.02
C MET A 1 -3.71 9.47 8.65
N MET A 2 -3.14 8.34 8.22
CA MET A 2 -3.40 7.07 8.90
C MET A 2 -2.80 7.13 10.32
N GLU A 3 -3.44 6.47 11.27
CA GLU A 3 -2.93 6.39 12.66
C GLU A 3 -1.72 5.44 12.78
N TYR A 4 -1.62 4.48 11.86
CA TYR A 4 -0.51 3.54 11.73
C TYR A 4 0.46 4.01 10.66
N ASN A 5 1.74 3.80 10.91
CA ASN A 5 2.84 4.14 10.02
C ASN A 5 3.81 2.93 9.91
N PHE A 6 4.34 2.73 8.71
CA PHE A 6 5.23 1.63 8.31
C PHE A 6 6.51 2.13 7.62
N ASP A 7 6.85 3.40 7.84
CA ASP A 7 8.02 4.05 7.28
C ASP A 7 9.28 3.27 7.68
N ASP A 8 10.17 3.07 6.71
CA ASP A 8 11.41 2.29 6.82
C ASP A 8 11.24 0.78 7.13
N GLU A 9 10.01 0.25 7.17
CA GLU A 9 9.75 -1.18 7.37
C GLU A 9 9.60 -1.92 6.04
N TYR A 10 10.46 -2.93 5.84
CA TYR A 10 10.34 -3.84 4.70
C TYR A 10 9.09 -4.71 4.83
N ALA A 11 8.33 -4.79 3.74
CA ALA A 11 7.25 -5.74 3.63
C ALA A 11 7.81 -7.17 3.66
N LEU A 12 7.20 -8.02 4.50
CA LEU A 12 7.53 -9.43 4.62
C LEU A 12 6.79 -10.28 3.58
N ASP A 13 5.60 -9.83 3.17
CA ASP A 13 4.75 -10.50 2.19
C ASP A 13 3.77 -9.47 1.58
N THR A 14 3.46 -9.63 0.30
CA THR A 14 2.45 -8.82 -0.41
C THR A 14 1.52 -9.74 -1.19
N GLN A 15 0.21 -9.55 -1.01
CA GLN A 15 -0.81 -10.35 -1.70
C GLN A 15 -1.79 -9.43 -2.43
N PHE A 16 -1.77 -9.51 -3.77
CA PHE A 16 -2.76 -8.88 -4.63
C PHE A 16 -3.90 -9.86 -4.91
N ASP A 17 -5.12 -9.42 -4.63
CA ASP A 17 -6.36 -10.07 -5.04
C ASP A 17 -7.30 -8.99 -5.59
N VAL A 18 -6.94 -8.47 -6.76
CA VAL A 18 -7.64 -7.36 -7.43
C VAL A 18 -9.07 -7.75 -7.76
N LYS A 19 -9.30 -9.02 -8.09
CA LYS A 19 -10.65 -9.55 -8.38
C LYS A 19 -11.59 -9.38 -7.18
N ASN A 20 -11.12 -9.71 -5.97
CA ASN A 20 -11.90 -9.51 -4.75
C ASN A 20 -11.63 -8.14 -4.09
N LYS A 21 -10.99 -7.22 -4.82
CA LYS A 21 -10.66 -5.87 -4.36
C LYS A 21 -9.94 -5.86 -3.03
N ARG A 22 -8.88 -6.66 -2.91
CA ARG A 22 -8.09 -6.78 -1.70
C ARG A 22 -6.60 -6.75 -1.98
N LEU A 23 -5.87 -5.94 -1.23
CA LEU A 23 -4.42 -5.91 -1.19
C LEU A 23 -3.99 -6.03 0.28
N LYS A 24 -3.08 -6.97 0.55
CA LYS A 24 -2.48 -7.16 1.87
C LYS A 24 -0.98 -6.92 1.79
N ILE A 25 -0.45 -6.19 2.76
CA ILE A 25 0.98 -5.98 2.93
C ILE A 25 1.32 -6.31 4.38
N LYS A 26 2.18 -7.31 4.58
CA LYS A 26 2.59 -7.77 5.91
C LYS A 26 3.89 -7.09 6.31
N PHE A 27 4.00 -6.65 7.56
CA PHE A 27 5.20 -6.02 8.11
C PHE A 27 5.62 -6.70 9.41
N GLY A 28 6.91 -6.57 9.76
CA GLY A 28 7.47 -7.09 11.02
C GLY A 28 7.27 -6.17 12.23
N ALA A 29 7.03 -4.88 11.98
CA ALA A 29 6.77 -3.88 13.00
C ALA A 29 5.84 -2.79 12.46
N TYR A 30 5.32 -1.97 13.37
CA TYR A 30 4.53 -0.78 13.03
C TYR A 30 4.74 0.33 14.06
N TYR A 31 4.50 1.56 13.62
CA TYR A 31 4.47 2.74 14.50
C TYR A 31 3.03 3.19 14.74
N TYR A 32 2.68 3.42 15.99
CA TYR A 32 1.35 3.86 16.41
C TYR A 32 1.45 4.65 17.73
N GLN A 33 0.74 5.77 17.84
CA GLN A 33 0.71 6.62 19.05
C GLN A 33 2.10 6.90 19.65
N ASP A 34 3.01 7.39 18.80
CA ASP A 34 4.39 7.75 19.16
C ASP A 34 5.26 6.59 19.66
N LYS A 35 4.92 5.35 19.34
CA LYS A 35 5.66 4.14 19.72
C LYS A 35 5.81 3.17 18.57
N THR A 36 6.99 2.55 18.53
CA THR A 36 7.28 1.40 17.66
C THR A 36 6.90 0.10 18.37
N TYR A 37 6.19 -0.76 17.66
CA TYR A 37 5.81 -2.09 18.10
C TYR A 37 6.50 -3.13 17.20
N GLU A 38 7.46 -3.87 17.75
CA GLU A 38 8.15 -4.99 17.09
C GLU A 38 7.25 -6.23 17.09
N LYS A 39 6.16 -6.17 16.33
CA LYS A 39 5.14 -7.21 16.24
C LYS A 39 4.60 -7.26 14.82
N GLU A 40 4.42 -8.47 14.31
CA GLU A 40 3.85 -8.64 12.97
C GLU A 40 2.47 -7.98 12.87
N CYS A 41 2.25 -7.31 11.75
CA CYS A 41 0.97 -6.71 11.41
C CYS A 41 0.71 -6.82 9.91
N CYS A 42 -0.53 -6.54 9.51
CA CYS A 42 -0.94 -6.56 8.12
C CYS A 42 -1.76 -5.30 7.81
N LEU A 43 -1.26 -4.48 6.88
CA LEU A 43 -2.04 -3.42 6.24
C LEU A 43 -2.93 -4.05 5.17
N ILE A 44 -4.23 -3.78 5.26
CA ILE A 44 -5.24 -4.28 4.34
C ILE A 44 -5.91 -3.08 3.67
N ILE A 45 -5.80 -3.04 2.35
CA ILE A 45 -6.52 -2.10 1.49
C ILE A 45 -7.62 -2.92 0.81
N SER A 46 -8.87 -2.49 0.91
CA SER A 46 -9.99 -3.27 0.39
C SER A 46 -11.18 -2.42 -0.07
N ASP A 47 -12.16 -3.08 -0.70
CA ASP A 47 -13.48 -2.53 -1.04
C ASP A 47 -13.47 -1.23 -1.88
N TRP A 48 -12.37 -0.95 -2.58
CA TRP A 48 -12.23 0.23 -3.42
C TRP A 48 -13.22 0.24 -4.58
N LEU A 49 -13.65 1.43 -5.01
CA LEU A 49 -14.48 1.57 -6.21
C LEU A 49 -13.65 1.38 -7.48
N GLU A 50 -12.47 1.97 -7.51
CA GLU A 50 -11.50 1.93 -8.61
C GLU A 50 -10.07 1.81 -8.04
N ALA A 51 -9.21 1.04 -8.69
CA ALA A 51 -7.78 0.99 -8.39
C ALA A 51 -6.95 1.07 -9.66
N LYS A 52 -5.94 1.95 -9.65
CA LYS A 52 -4.99 2.16 -10.74
C LYS A 52 -3.62 2.48 -10.21
N TYR A 53 -2.61 2.32 -11.04
CA TYR A 53 -1.24 2.68 -10.71
C TYR A 53 -0.55 3.39 -11.87
N LYS A 54 0.54 4.09 -11.56
CA LYS A 54 1.47 4.63 -12.55
C LYS A 54 2.90 4.58 -12.03
N LEU A 55 3.88 4.67 -12.93
CA LEU A 55 5.27 4.88 -12.53
C LEU A 55 5.43 6.27 -11.91
N CYS A 56 5.99 6.32 -10.71
CA CYS A 56 6.19 7.56 -9.98
C CYS A 56 7.10 8.50 -10.81
N ARG A 57 6.64 9.74 -11.02
CA ARG A 57 7.36 10.85 -11.68
C ARG A 57 7.79 10.66 -13.15
N SER A 58 7.72 9.45 -13.71
CA SER A 58 8.21 9.15 -15.05
C SER A 58 7.11 8.99 -16.10
N SER A 59 5.85 8.85 -15.69
CA SER A 59 4.72 8.75 -16.60
C SER A 59 3.44 9.39 -16.02
N ASN A 60 2.61 9.94 -16.90
CA ASN A 60 1.24 10.35 -16.58
C ASN A 60 0.20 9.28 -16.98
N ASP A 61 0.66 8.14 -17.48
CA ASP A 61 -0.19 7.07 -17.96
C ASP A 61 -0.58 6.16 -16.79
N PHE A 62 -1.87 6.14 -16.52
CA PHE A 62 -2.45 5.24 -15.53
C PHE A 62 -2.73 3.88 -16.15
N LYS A 63 -2.48 2.83 -15.38
CA LYS A 63 -2.80 1.43 -15.68
C LYS A 63 -3.70 0.87 -14.60
N CYS A 64 -4.58 -0.06 -14.94
CA CYS A 64 -5.38 -0.77 -13.94
C CYS A 64 -4.47 -1.58 -13.01
N LEU A 65 -4.80 -1.65 -11.72
CA LEU A 65 -4.11 -2.58 -10.82
C LEU A 65 -4.29 -4.03 -11.33
N SER A 66 -3.24 -4.85 -11.22
CA SER A 66 -3.25 -6.25 -11.66
C SER A 66 -2.62 -7.14 -10.59
N ASP A 67 -3.03 -8.41 -10.56
CA ASP A 67 -2.44 -9.45 -9.70
C ASP A 67 -1.00 -9.80 -10.15
N ASP A 68 -0.62 -9.44 -11.37
CA ASP A 68 0.74 -9.67 -11.94
C ASP A 68 1.75 -8.57 -11.52
N LEU A 69 1.39 -7.69 -10.60
CA LEU A 69 2.32 -6.68 -10.09
C LEU A 69 3.36 -7.32 -9.18
N GLU A 70 4.60 -6.86 -9.31
CA GLU A 70 5.68 -7.26 -8.42
C GLU A 70 5.35 -6.87 -6.98
N ALA A 71 5.82 -7.68 -6.04
CA ALA A 71 5.59 -7.48 -4.62
C ALA A 71 6.06 -6.09 -4.18
N ILE A 72 5.31 -5.49 -3.26
CA ILE A 72 5.69 -4.24 -2.63
C ILE A 72 6.78 -4.56 -1.63
N LEU A 73 7.88 -3.83 -1.71
CA LEU A 73 9.02 -3.93 -0.80
C LEU A 73 8.93 -2.89 0.32
N LEU A 74 8.50 -1.67 -0.01
CA LEU A 74 8.33 -0.56 0.95
C LEU A 74 7.08 0.26 0.63
N VAL A 75 6.40 0.72 1.67
CA VAL A 75 5.42 1.81 1.59
C VAL A 75 6.13 3.09 2.01
N LEU A 76 6.30 4.03 1.08
CA LEU A 76 7.12 5.23 1.26
C LEU A 76 6.31 6.45 1.71
N ASP A 77 5.04 6.51 1.32
CA ASP A 77 4.14 7.61 1.66
C ASP A 77 2.69 7.17 1.45
N VAL A 78 1.78 7.73 2.25
CA VAL A 78 0.33 7.54 2.13
C VAL A 78 -0.35 8.89 2.24
N LYS A 79 -0.97 9.33 1.14
CA LYS A 79 -1.59 10.66 1.04
C LYS A 79 -3.01 10.59 0.53
N ARG A 80 -3.82 11.57 0.91
CA ARG A 80 -5.15 11.79 0.34
C ARG A 80 -5.02 12.85 -0.75
N VAL A 81 -5.43 12.53 -1.97
CA VAL A 81 -5.46 13.44 -3.12
C VAL A 81 -6.86 13.38 -3.71
N ASP A 82 -7.61 14.47 -3.55
CA ASP A 82 -9.03 14.53 -3.89
C ASP A 82 -9.80 13.35 -3.24
N GLU A 83 -10.44 12.50 -4.05
CA GLU A 83 -11.22 11.34 -3.62
C GLU A 83 -10.36 10.05 -3.48
N TYR A 84 -9.08 10.12 -3.85
CA TYR A 84 -8.18 8.98 -3.85
C TYR A 84 -7.30 8.93 -2.60
N THR A 85 -7.12 7.72 -2.08
CA THR A 85 -5.98 7.40 -1.23
C THR A 85 -4.86 6.92 -2.14
N VAL A 86 -3.70 7.57 -2.03
CA VAL A 86 -2.53 7.30 -2.86
C VAL A 86 -1.41 6.75 -2.00
N PHE A 87 -0.95 5.55 -2.34
CA PHE A 87 0.23 4.92 -1.75
C PHE A 87 1.39 5.11 -2.71
N VAL A 88 2.50 5.68 -2.23
CA VAL A 88 3.77 5.68 -2.95
C VAL A 88 4.54 4.48 -2.45
N VAL A 89 4.88 3.56 -3.35
CA VAL A 89 5.51 2.28 -3.00
C VAL A 89 6.76 2.04 -3.83
N MET A 90 7.69 1.27 -3.26
CA MET A 90 8.81 0.67 -3.98
C MET A 90 8.53 -0.83 -4.12
N THR A 91 8.70 -1.39 -5.31
CA THR A 91 8.56 -2.83 -5.57
C THR A 91 9.92 -3.54 -5.51
N GLU A 92 9.90 -4.87 -5.40
CA GLU A 92 11.13 -5.69 -5.36
C GLU A 92 12.01 -5.59 -6.62
N ASP A 93 11.43 -5.18 -7.75
CA ASP A 93 12.14 -4.93 -9.00
C ASP A 93 12.60 -3.46 -9.16
N ASP A 94 12.82 -2.76 -8.05
CA ASP A 94 13.34 -1.38 -7.96
C ASP A 94 12.50 -0.32 -8.69
N ARG A 95 11.19 -0.56 -8.87
CA ARG A 95 10.28 0.45 -9.43
C ARG A 95 9.56 1.21 -8.33
N TYR A 96 9.38 2.50 -8.58
CA TYR A 96 8.57 3.37 -7.73
C TYR A 96 7.21 3.55 -8.39
N LEU A 97 6.15 3.17 -7.70
CA LEU A 97 4.78 3.22 -8.20
C LEU A 97 3.92 4.09 -7.30
N ASP A 98 3.03 4.87 -7.91
CA ASP A 98 1.93 5.52 -7.21
C ASP A 98 0.69 4.65 -7.41
N PHE A 99 0.17 4.05 -6.34
CA PHE A 99 -1.10 3.31 -6.35
C PHE A 99 -2.23 4.22 -5.90
N TYR A 100 -3.29 4.31 -6.69
CA TYR A 100 -4.46 5.15 -6.47
C TYR A 100 -5.67 4.27 -6.22
N PHE A 101 -6.29 4.44 -5.07
CA PHE A 101 -7.52 3.76 -4.70
C PHE A 101 -8.63 4.79 -4.47
N LEU A 102 -9.73 4.67 -5.19
CA LEU A 102 -10.92 5.48 -4.98
C LEU A 102 -11.75 4.88 -3.83
N GLU A 103 -11.95 5.66 -2.78
CA GLU A 103 -12.73 5.29 -1.59
C GLU A 103 -12.41 3.88 -1.02
N PRO A 104 -11.13 3.55 -0.73
CA PRO A 104 -10.81 2.25 -0.13
C PRO A 104 -11.20 2.20 1.35
N CYS A 105 -11.49 0.99 1.83
CA CYS A 105 -11.38 0.65 3.24
C CYS A 105 -9.91 0.36 3.59
N LEU A 106 -9.44 0.91 4.71
CA LEU A 106 -8.09 0.71 5.23
C LEU A 106 -8.15 0.13 6.63
N GLU A 107 -7.51 -1.02 6.83
CA GLU A 107 -7.48 -1.73 8.09
C GLU A 107 -6.05 -2.17 8.42
N VAL A 108 -5.72 -2.23 9.71
CA VAL A 108 -4.46 -2.80 10.19
C VAL A 108 -4.78 -3.91 11.18
N GLU A 109 -4.46 -5.15 10.80
CA GLU A 109 -4.56 -6.31 11.68
C GLU A 109 -3.23 -6.49 12.41
N VAL A 110 -3.26 -6.61 13.75
CA VAL A 110 -2.08 -6.88 14.59
C VAL A 110 -2.17 -8.31 15.12
N PHE A 111 -1.10 -9.09 15.01
CA PHE A 111 -1.07 -10.53 15.39
C PHE A 111 -0.45 -10.73 16.75
#